data_AF-A0A841JK12-F1
#
_entry.id   AF-A0A841JK12-F1
#
_cell.length_a   1.000
_cell.length_b   1.000
_cell.length_c   1.000
_cell.angle_alpha   90.00
_cell.angle_beta   90.00
_cell.angle_gamma   90.00
#
_symmetry.space_group_name_H-M   'P 1'
#
loop_
_entity.id
_entity.type
_entity.pdbx_description
1 polymer ?
#
loop_
_entity_poly.entity_id
_entity_poly.type
_entity_poly.pdbx_seq_one_letter_code
_entity_poly.pdbx_strand_id
1 'polypeptide(L)'
;MKNRKLFSALLPVAAIAGFILFNACKSGESTNNDKDSVAATITPTTDGGAGLKLPAGFNAAVIADKLGGTREIAVTPQGDIYVKLNRAKTGKGILFLHQEGDKATVKTGFGTFGGTGVYVKNGYLYASSDEEVFRYKLNAQNEVINPDQPEKIVTGLLSRREHEAKAITLDNDGNLYVNIGAYSNSCQEQDRKKGSPGQKGCPILDSAGGIWQFKADKLNQHYGDGVRYATGLRNVVGFDWNQQNNQLYVMQHGRDQLHDLFPDMYTTKQSAILPAECMYAIKKGDNAGWPYMYYDQEQHKKILMPEYGGDGKKEGGQGTIDPVVAFPGHLAPNGLLFYTGNQFPEKYKNGAFIAFHGSWNRAPEPQAGYFVVFQPFKDGKPSGEWEVFADGFAGTAAQTASGRAEHRPCGLAQGPDGSLYITDDNQGTIYKITYKK
;
A
#
# COMPACT_ATOMS: atom_id res chain seq x y z
N MET A 1 71.69 -25.39 29.27
CA MET A 1 72.28 -24.44 28.28
C MET A 1 72.11 -25.03 26.89
N LYS A 2 71.54 -24.23 25.97
CA LYS A 2 71.72 -24.27 24.49
C LYS A 2 71.37 -25.59 23.76
N ASN A 3 70.30 -25.58 22.95
CA ASN A 3 70.31 -25.36 21.47
C ASN A 3 70.68 -26.66 20.70
N ARG A 4 70.17 -27.00 19.51
CA ARG A 4 69.19 -26.48 18.54
C ARG A 4 69.20 -27.49 17.36
N LYS A 5 68.15 -27.45 16.53
CA LYS A 5 68.12 -27.70 15.05
C LYS A 5 68.12 -29.17 14.57
N LEU A 6 67.04 -29.60 13.91
CA LEU A 6 66.69 -29.51 12.46
C LEU A 6 67.48 -30.50 11.61
N PHE A 7 66.80 -31.40 10.87
CA PHE A 7 66.95 -31.58 9.41
C PHE A 7 65.95 -32.62 8.86
N SER A 8 65.56 -32.38 7.62
CA SER A 8 64.58 -33.09 6.80
C SER A 8 65.19 -34.18 5.91
N ALA A 9 64.30 -35.07 5.45
CA ALA A 9 64.26 -35.77 4.14
C ALA A 9 64.96 -37.14 3.99
N LEU A 10 64.19 -38.13 3.51
CA LEU A 10 64.55 -39.10 2.46
C LEU A 10 63.30 -39.89 1.96
N LEU A 11 63.19 -40.01 0.63
CA LEU A 11 62.29 -40.82 -0.23
C LEU A 11 62.41 -42.36 0.03
N PRO A 12 61.62 -43.33 -0.53
CA PRO A 12 61.04 -43.40 -1.89
C PRO A 12 59.73 -44.22 -2.18
N VAL A 13 59.24 -44.05 -3.42
CA VAL A 13 58.51 -44.93 -4.39
C VAL A 13 58.02 -46.34 -3.99
N ALA A 14 56.74 -46.66 -4.29
CA ALA A 14 56.31 -47.99 -4.82
C ALA A 14 54.93 -47.91 -5.52
N ALA A 15 54.72 -48.78 -6.52
CA ALA A 15 53.77 -48.64 -7.62
C ALA A 15 52.53 -49.59 -7.58
N ILE A 16 51.57 -49.31 -8.49
CA ILE A 16 50.72 -50.25 -9.29
C ILE A 16 49.22 -50.48 -8.94
N ALA A 17 48.40 -49.97 -9.88
CA ALA A 17 47.22 -50.50 -10.61
C ALA A 17 45.85 -50.83 -9.96
N GLY A 18 44.79 -50.33 -10.61
CA GLY A 18 43.40 -50.79 -10.42
C GLY A 18 42.26 -49.97 -11.06
N PHE A 19 42.30 -49.78 -12.39
CA PHE A 19 41.20 -49.62 -13.37
C PHE A 19 39.87 -48.82 -13.15
N ILE A 20 39.65 -47.90 -14.12
CA ILE A 20 38.43 -47.39 -14.83
C ILE A 20 37.36 -46.59 -14.06
N LEU A 21 37.24 -45.31 -14.40
CA LEU A 21 36.06 -44.72 -15.08
C LEU A 21 36.37 -43.27 -15.52
N PHE A 22 36.16 -42.99 -16.81
CA PHE A 22 36.26 -41.67 -17.39
C PHE A 22 35.27 -40.72 -16.70
N ASN A 23 35.75 -39.59 -16.17
CA ASN A 23 34.89 -38.43 -15.96
C ASN A 23 35.67 -37.14 -16.26
N ALA A 24 35.12 -36.39 -17.21
CA ALA A 24 35.62 -35.12 -17.68
C ALA A 24 35.42 -34.02 -16.62
N CYS A 25 36.27 -33.00 -16.72
CA CYS A 25 36.37 -31.81 -15.88
C CYS A 25 35.08 -31.33 -15.21
N LYS A 26 35.10 -31.19 -13.88
CA LYS A 26 34.28 -30.22 -13.14
C LYS A 26 35.18 -29.30 -12.34
N SER A 27 35.18 -28.03 -12.74
CA SER A 27 35.64 -26.88 -11.97
C SER A 27 34.80 -26.74 -10.69
N GLY A 28 35.46 -26.32 -9.61
CA GLY A 28 34.97 -26.37 -8.24
C GLY A 28 33.65 -25.64 -7.98
N GLU A 29 32.85 -26.26 -7.10
CA GLU A 29 31.68 -25.68 -6.47
C GLU A 29 32.11 -24.67 -5.39
N SER A 30 31.79 -23.39 -5.59
CA SER A 30 31.56 -22.46 -4.50
C SER A 30 30.09 -22.56 -4.10
N THR A 31 29.83 -23.01 -2.89
CA THR A 31 28.48 -23.03 -2.29
C THR A 31 28.04 -21.59 -1.97
N ASN A 32 27.34 -20.94 -2.90
CA ASN A 32 26.56 -19.74 -2.59
C ASN A 32 25.23 -20.18 -1.96
N ASN A 33 25.16 -20.09 -0.64
CA ASN A 33 23.90 -19.95 0.08
C ASN A 33 23.53 -18.45 0.09
N ASP A 34 23.04 -17.95 -1.04
CA ASP A 34 22.26 -16.70 -1.07
C ASP A 34 20.79 -17.08 -0.93
N LYS A 35 20.35 -17.22 0.33
CA LYS A 35 18.95 -17.11 0.72
C LYS A 35 18.80 -15.79 1.45
N ASP A 36 18.89 -14.69 0.70
CA ASP A 36 18.57 -13.36 1.20
C ASP A 36 17.77 -12.60 0.12
N SER A 37 16.78 -11.85 0.60
CA SER A 37 15.71 -11.14 -0.11
C SER A 37 14.50 -11.98 -0.49
N VAL A 38 13.37 -11.68 0.17
CA VAL A 38 12.03 -11.95 -0.34
C VAL A 38 11.87 -11.14 -1.62
N ALA A 39 12.31 -11.71 -2.74
CA ALA A 39 12.16 -11.15 -4.07
C ALA A 39 10.72 -11.32 -4.53
N ALA A 40 10.15 -10.24 -5.09
CA ALA A 40 8.89 -10.26 -5.82
C ALA A 40 8.86 -11.47 -6.77
N THR A 41 7.85 -12.33 -6.65
CA THR A 41 7.90 -13.67 -7.23
C THR A 41 7.85 -13.64 -8.76
N ILE A 42 7.31 -12.58 -9.39
CA ILE A 42 7.38 -12.34 -10.84
C ILE A 42 7.30 -10.81 -11.06
N THR A 43 8.29 -10.23 -11.73
CA THR A 43 8.23 -8.85 -12.25
C THR A 43 7.86 -8.89 -13.74
N PRO A 44 6.91 -8.07 -14.22
CA PRO A 44 6.59 -8.02 -15.63
C PRO A 44 7.79 -7.52 -16.43
N THR A 45 8.07 -8.16 -17.57
CA THR A 45 9.21 -7.84 -18.43
C THR A 45 8.78 -7.27 -19.78
N THR A 46 7.51 -7.40 -20.15
CA THR A 46 6.98 -6.89 -21.43
C THR A 46 6.59 -5.43 -21.31
N ASP A 47 6.99 -4.62 -22.30
CA ASP A 47 6.49 -3.25 -22.47
C ASP A 47 4.98 -3.32 -22.73
N GLY A 48 4.21 -2.80 -21.77
CA GLY A 48 2.77 -2.74 -21.82
C GLY A 48 2.25 -1.46 -22.46
N GLY A 49 3.11 -0.53 -22.87
CA GLY A 49 2.73 0.81 -23.31
C GLY A 49 2.69 1.81 -22.14
N ALA A 50 2.63 3.09 -22.49
CA ALA A 50 2.65 4.21 -21.54
C ALA A 50 3.85 4.20 -20.55
N GLY A 51 4.97 3.57 -20.94
CA GLY A 51 6.16 3.43 -20.09
C GLY A 51 6.03 2.38 -18.99
N LEU A 52 4.92 1.64 -18.93
CA LEU A 52 4.69 0.61 -17.92
C LEU A 52 5.10 -0.77 -18.43
N LYS A 53 5.64 -1.57 -17.51
CA LYS A 53 5.84 -3.00 -17.71
C LYS A 53 4.64 -3.74 -17.16
N LEU A 54 4.03 -4.59 -17.98
CA LEU A 54 2.83 -5.37 -17.64
C LEU A 54 3.00 -6.84 -18.03
N PRO A 55 2.24 -7.79 -17.45
CA PRO A 55 2.18 -9.16 -17.93
C PRO A 55 1.75 -9.23 -19.41
N ALA A 56 2.13 -10.31 -20.08
CA ALA A 56 1.80 -10.51 -21.49
C ALA A 56 0.28 -10.41 -21.77
N GLY A 57 -0.08 -9.75 -22.87
CA GLY A 57 -1.47 -9.51 -23.30
C GLY A 57 -2.13 -8.28 -22.68
N PHE A 58 -1.49 -7.64 -21.70
CA PHE A 58 -1.97 -6.38 -21.14
C PHE A 58 -1.41 -5.16 -21.88
N ASN A 59 -2.20 -4.09 -21.91
CA ASN A 59 -1.79 -2.79 -22.43
C ASN A 59 -2.21 -1.66 -21.50
N ALA A 60 -1.32 -0.69 -21.28
CA ALA A 60 -1.58 0.57 -20.61
C ALA A 60 -1.67 1.73 -21.60
N ALA A 61 -2.62 2.61 -21.36
CA ALA A 61 -2.74 3.91 -22.01
C ALA A 61 -2.83 5.02 -20.96
N VAL A 62 -2.16 6.15 -21.20
CA VAL A 62 -2.44 7.40 -20.48
C VAL A 62 -3.68 8.00 -21.12
N ILE A 63 -4.77 8.06 -20.37
CA ILE A 63 -6.05 8.60 -20.87
C ILE A 63 -6.26 10.07 -20.45
N ALA A 64 -5.60 10.52 -19.38
CA ALA A 64 -5.59 11.90 -18.93
C ALA A 64 -4.28 12.21 -18.17
N ASP A 65 -3.82 13.45 -18.22
CA ASP A 65 -2.62 13.92 -17.53
C ASP A 65 -2.82 15.33 -16.94
N LYS A 66 -1.84 15.78 -16.14
CA LYS A 66 -1.75 17.15 -15.62
C LYS A 66 -2.99 17.57 -14.82
N LEU A 67 -3.65 16.63 -14.14
CA LEU A 67 -4.85 16.91 -13.36
C LEU A 67 -4.54 17.56 -11.99
N GLY A 68 -3.28 17.58 -11.55
CA GLY A 68 -2.88 17.91 -10.18
C GLY A 68 -2.66 16.64 -9.37
N GLY A 69 -2.43 16.73 -8.06
CA GLY A 69 -2.13 15.55 -7.25
C GLY A 69 -3.34 14.65 -7.06
N THR A 70 -3.61 13.75 -8.01
CA THR A 70 -4.76 12.85 -8.01
C THR A 70 -4.60 11.79 -6.92
N ARG A 71 -5.71 11.41 -6.28
CA ARG A 71 -5.78 10.44 -5.18
C ARG A 71 -6.71 9.31 -5.58
N GLU A 72 -7.71 8.98 -4.76
CA GLU A 72 -8.68 7.95 -5.12
C GLU A 72 -9.49 8.36 -6.36
N ILE A 73 -10.02 7.33 -7.02
CA ILE A 73 -10.74 7.39 -8.29
C ILE A 73 -11.95 6.47 -8.21
N ALA A 74 -13.06 6.88 -8.82
CA ALA A 74 -14.24 6.05 -9.02
C ALA A 74 -14.68 6.14 -10.48
N VAL A 75 -15.09 5.00 -11.05
CA VAL A 75 -15.59 4.93 -12.43
C VAL A 75 -17.07 4.56 -12.38
N THR A 76 -17.91 5.31 -13.10
CA THR A 76 -19.36 5.09 -13.16
C THR A 76 -19.69 3.91 -14.09
N PRO A 77 -20.91 3.35 -14.00
CA PRO A 77 -21.38 2.35 -14.96
C PRO A 77 -21.33 2.79 -16.43
N GLN A 78 -21.36 4.11 -16.70
CA GLN A 78 -21.24 4.69 -18.04
C GLN A 78 -19.78 4.83 -18.51
N GLY A 79 -18.81 4.64 -17.61
CA GLY A 79 -17.38 4.81 -17.89
C GLY A 79 -16.84 6.21 -17.60
N ASP A 80 -17.65 7.10 -17.01
CA ASP A 80 -17.19 8.41 -16.56
C ASP A 80 -16.40 8.29 -15.26
N ILE A 81 -15.53 9.27 -15.01
CA ILE A 81 -14.50 9.18 -13.98
C ILE A 81 -14.66 10.32 -13.00
N TYR A 82 -14.80 9.99 -11.73
CA TYR A 82 -14.57 10.91 -10.62
C TYR A 82 -13.16 10.70 -10.07
N VAL A 83 -12.40 11.77 -9.89
CA VAL A 83 -11.07 11.70 -9.28
C VAL A 83 -10.92 12.78 -8.21
N LYS A 84 -10.41 12.37 -7.04
CA LYS A 84 -10.09 13.29 -5.94
C LYS A 84 -8.71 13.90 -6.15
N LEU A 85 -8.54 15.17 -5.79
CA LEU A 85 -7.23 15.82 -5.69
C LEU A 85 -6.82 16.02 -4.22
N ASN A 86 -5.54 15.78 -3.92
CA ASN A 86 -4.95 16.02 -2.60
C ASN A 86 -5.05 17.48 -2.18
N ARG A 87 -4.96 18.39 -3.15
CA ARG A 87 -5.14 19.84 -3.01
C ARG A 87 -6.06 20.31 -4.13
N ALA A 88 -6.92 21.27 -3.83
CA ALA A 88 -7.75 21.87 -4.85
C ALA A 88 -6.88 22.55 -5.91
N LYS A 89 -7.13 22.24 -7.19
CA LYS A 89 -6.52 22.91 -8.35
C LYS A 89 -7.55 23.87 -8.92
N THR A 90 -7.18 25.13 -9.13
CA THR A 90 -8.11 26.19 -9.58
C THR A 90 -9.41 26.23 -8.74
N GLY A 91 -9.28 26.03 -7.43
CA GLY A 91 -10.41 26.02 -6.48
C GLY A 91 -11.28 24.75 -6.51
N LYS A 92 -10.93 23.72 -7.29
CA LYS A 92 -11.69 22.46 -7.41
C LYS A 92 -10.86 21.28 -6.92
N GLY A 93 -11.41 20.49 -6.01
CA GLY A 93 -10.76 19.34 -5.37
C GLY A 93 -11.28 17.99 -5.80
N ILE A 94 -12.35 17.96 -6.59
CA ILE A 94 -12.92 16.79 -7.24
C ILE A 94 -13.10 17.14 -8.71
N LEU A 95 -12.64 16.26 -9.61
CA LEU A 95 -12.83 16.40 -11.05
C LEU A 95 -13.77 15.32 -11.55
N PHE A 96 -14.60 15.68 -12.54
CA PHE A 96 -15.43 14.75 -13.31
C PHE A 96 -14.95 14.76 -14.76
N LEU A 97 -14.54 13.60 -15.26
CA LEU A 97 -14.03 13.40 -16.61
C LEU A 97 -14.95 12.46 -17.38
N HIS A 98 -15.14 12.78 -18.66
CA HIS A 98 -15.80 11.89 -19.60
C HIS A 98 -14.75 11.21 -20.47
N GLN A 99 -14.87 9.90 -20.65
CA GLN A 99 -13.98 9.14 -21.51
C GLN A 99 -14.61 8.92 -22.90
N GLU A 100 -13.91 9.37 -23.94
CA GLU A 100 -14.23 9.12 -25.35
C GLU A 100 -13.04 8.36 -25.98
N GLY A 101 -13.26 7.09 -26.31
CA GLY A 101 -12.18 6.21 -26.81
C GLY A 101 -11.04 6.09 -25.80
N ASP A 102 -9.83 6.42 -26.23
CA ASP A 102 -8.59 6.31 -25.44
C ASP A 102 -8.25 7.60 -24.67
N LYS A 103 -9.18 8.56 -24.58
CA LYS A 103 -8.93 9.84 -23.91
C LYS A 103 -10.07 10.19 -22.94
N ALA A 104 -9.69 10.61 -21.73
CA ALA A 104 -10.59 11.21 -20.75
C ALA A 104 -10.36 12.72 -20.67
N THR A 105 -11.44 13.50 -20.73
CA THR A 105 -11.39 14.96 -20.67
C THR A 105 -12.21 15.47 -19.50
N VAL A 106 -11.65 16.41 -18.74
CA VAL A 106 -12.36 17.09 -17.64
C VAL A 106 -13.57 17.82 -18.20
N LYS A 107 -14.77 17.43 -17.77
CA LYS A 107 -16.02 18.12 -18.08
C LYS A 107 -16.31 19.21 -17.05
N THR A 108 -16.09 18.91 -15.77
CA THR A 108 -16.30 19.86 -14.67
C THR A 108 -15.44 19.52 -13.46
N GLY A 109 -15.40 20.44 -12.50
CA GLY A 109 -14.79 20.24 -11.19
C GLY A 109 -15.55 20.99 -10.10
N PHE A 110 -15.57 20.42 -8.90
CA PHE A 110 -16.31 20.93 -7.74
C PHE A 110 -15.62 20.55 -6.44
N GLY A 111 -16.19 21.00 -5.31
CA GLY A 111 -15.59 20.90 -3.98
C GLY A 111 -14.38 21.82 -3.84
N THR A 112 -14.37 22.70 -2.85
CA THR A 112 -13.28 23.67 -2.63
C THR A 112 -12.17 23.13 -1.72
N PHE A 113 -12.15 21.82 -1.48
CA PHE A 113 -11.29 21.15 -0.49
C PHE A 113 -10.40 20.06 -1.10
N GLY A 114 -9.17 19.94 -0.56
CA GLY A 114 -8.25 18.82 -0.81
C GLY A 114 -8.72 17.52 -0.14
N GLY A 115 -7.85 16.52 -0.02
CA GLY A 115 -8.20 15.23 0.61
C GLY A 115 -7.96 14.02 -0.29
N THR A 116 -8.41 12.84 0.13
CA THR A 116 -8.10 11.57 -0.57
C THR A 116 -9.33 10.80 -1.04
N GLY A 117 -10.37 10.72 -0.22
CA GLY A 117 -11.48 9.78 -0.42
C GLY A 117 -12.42 10.16 -1.56
N VAL A 118 -12.76 9.19 -2.43
CA VAL A 118 -13.90 9.29 -3.35
C VAL A 118 -14.52 7.91 -3.61
N TYR A 119 -15.83 7.79 -3.52
CA TYR A 119 -16.53 6.51 -3.70
C TYR A 119 -17.94 6.72 -4.28
N VAL A 120 -18.38 5.86 -5.19
CA VAL A 120 -19.74 5.92 -5.77
C VAL A 120 -20.55 4.73 -5.28
N LYS A 121 -21.70 4.99 -4.64
CA LYS A 121 -22.63 3.94 -4.21
C LYS A 121 -24.06 4.47 -4.08
N ASN A 122 -25.04 3.64 -4.42
CA ASN A 122 -26.47 3.90 -4.17
C ASN A 122 -26.97 5.28 -4.66
N GLY A 123 -26.51 5.73 -5.83
CA GLY A 123 -26.91 7.01 -6.42
C GLY A 123 -26.26 8.25 -5.79
N TYR A 124 -25.19 8.05 -5.02
CA TYR A 124 -24.40 9.14 -4.45
C TYR A 124 -22.91 8.97 -4.77
N LEU A 125 -22.25 10.11 -4.97
CA LEU A 125 -20.80 10.24 -4.88
C LEU A 125 -20.47 10.70 -3.45
N TYR A 126 -19.65 9.93 -2.74
CA TYR A 126 -19.07 10.29 -1.46
C TYR A 126 -17.67 10.85 -1.69
N ALA A 127 -17.29 11.89 -0.94
CA ALA A 127 -15.96 12.47 -1.00
C ALA A 127 -15.54 13.00 0.37
N SER A 128 -14.25 12.95 0.68
CA SER A 128 -13.72 13.46 1.96
C SER A 128 -12.76 14.64 1.78
N SER A 129 -12.84 15.57 2.74
CA SER A 129 -11.71 16.44 3.08
C SER A 129 -10.88 15.77 4.19
N ASP A 130 -9.94 16.49 4.77
CA ASP A 130 -9.20 16.00 5.93
C ASP A 130 -10.02 16.05 7.23
N GLU A 131 -11.16 16.76 7.25
CA GLU A 131 -11.98 17.02 8.44
C GLU A 131 -13.45 16.60 8.29
N GLU A 132 -13.92 16.35 7.08
CA GLU A 132 -15.34 16.12 6.78
C GLU A 132 -15.53 15.04 5.70
N VAL A 133 -16.69 14.37 5.72
CA VAL A 133 -17.17 13.53 4.62
C VAL A 133 -18.47 14.11 4.09
N PHE A 134 -18.55 14.22 2.78
CA PHE A 134 -19.68 14.74 2.04
C PHE A 134 -20.28 13.64 1.16
N ARG A 135 -21.53 13.82 0.76
CA ARG A 135 -22.09 13.13 -0.40
C ARG A 135 -22.80 14.09 -1.34
N TYR A 136 -22.85 13.70 -2.61
CA TYR A 136 -23.47 14.43 -3.69
C TYR A 136 -24.47 13.50 -4.38
N LYS A 137 -25.71 13.96 -4.54
CA LYS A 137 -26.74 13.20 -5.25
C LYS A 137 -26.40 13.12 -6.73
N LEU A 138 -26.46 11.91 -7.28
CA LEU A 138 -26.25 11.64 -8.69
C LEU A 138 -27.59 11.58 -9.45
N ASN A 139 -27.58 12.03 -10.70
CA ASN A 139 -28.68 11.82 -11.64
C ASN A 139 -28.65 10.40 -12.24
N ALA A 140 -29.55 10.11 -13.18
CA ALA A 140 -29.60 8.81 -13.85
C ALA A 140 -28.38 8.51 -14.75
N GLN A 141 -27.60 9.54 -15.10
CA GLN A 141 -26.35 9.47 -15.85
C GLN A 141 -25.13 9.36 -14.92
N ASN A 142 -25.34 9.24 -13.60
CA ASN A 142 -24.30 9.26 -12.58
C ASN A 142 -23.51 10.57 -12.52
N GLU A 143 -24.12 11.70 -12.90
CA GLU A 143 -23.54 13.04 -12.75
C GLU A 143 -24.07 13.72 -11.49
N VAL A 144 -23.23 14.50 -10.82
CA VAL A 144 -23.62 15.29 -9.64
C VAL A 144 -24.63 16.36 -10.05
N ILE A 145 -25.80 16.35 -9.40
CA ILE A 145 -26.91 17.28 -9.70
C ILE A 145 -26.59 18.71 -9.23
N ASN A 146 -26.18 18.85 -7.96
CA ASN A 146 -25.94 20.15 -7.32
C ASN A 146 -24.52 20.19 -6.71
N PRO A 147 -23.47 20.47 -7.51
CA PRO A 147 -22.08 20.40 -7.07
C PRO A 147 -21.71 21.41 -5.98
N ASP A 148 -22.45 22.52 -5.87
CA ASP A 148 -22.21 23.58 -4.87
C ASP A 148 -23.03 23.38 -3.59
N GLN A 149 -23.85 22.34 -3.50
CA GLN A 149 -24.67 22.01 -2.31
C GLN A 149 -24.48 20.54 -1.89
N PRO A 150 -23.27 20.15 -1.46
CA PRO A 150 -23.06 18.81 -0.89
C PRO A 150 -23.87 18.62 0.39
N GLU A 151 -24.29 17.39 0.63
CA GLU A 151 -24.79 16.97 1.94
C GLU A 151 -23.60 16.57 2.83
N LYS A 152 -23.48 17.16 4.01
CA LYS A 152 -22.47 16.74 4.99
C LYS A 152 -22.91 15.46 5.69
N ILE A 153 -22.05 14.45 5.70
CA ILE A 153 -22.28 13.16 6.37
C ILE A 153 -21.58 13.12 7.71
N VAL A 154 -20.29 13.46 7.72
CA VAL A 154 -19.47 13.50 8.93
C VAL A 154 -18.74 14.83 9.02
N THR A 155 -18.69 15.43 10.22
CA THR A 155 -17.96 16.66 10.51
C THR A 155 -17.04 16.50 11.72
N GLY A 156 -16.03 17.37 11.83
CA GLY A 156 -15.14 17.42 12.99
C GLY A 156 -14.18 16.22 13.08
N LEU A 157 -13.91 15.53 11.97
CA LEU A 157 -12.91 14.47 11.94
C LEU A 157 -11.55 15.05 12.35
N LEU A 158 -10.79 14.28 13.12
CA LEU A 158 -9.48 14.74 13.59
C LEU A 158 -8.53 14.94 12.40
N SER A 159 -8.11 16.18 12.19
CA SER A 159 -7.05 16.54 11.27
C SER A 159 -5.89 17.13 12.06
N ARG A 160 -4.79 16.38 12.12
CA ARG A 160 -3.55 16.79 12.76
C ARG A 160 -2.40 16.35 11.87
N ARG A 161 -1.35 17.16 11.86
CA ARG A 161 -0.12 16.93 11.11
C ARG A 161 0.35 15.46 11.18
N GLU A 162 0.91 14.97 10.07
CA GLU A 162 1.31 13.59 9.72
C GLU A 162 0.29 12.90 8.80
N HIS A 163 -0.84 12.42 9.31
CA HIS A 163 -1.78 11.56 8.58
C HIS A 163 -3.20 12.15 8.49
N GLU A 164 -3.32 13.27 7.77
CA GLU A 164 -4.56 14.06 7.67
C GLU A 164 -5.58 13.44 6.70
N ALA A 165 -5.12 12.70 5.71
CA ALA A 165 -5.96 12.14 4.64
C ALA A 165 -7.01 11.13 5.16
N LYS A 166 -8.25 11.30 4.69
CA LYS A 166 -9.39 10.43 5.04
C LYS A 166 -9.79 9.53 3.87
N ALA A 167 -9.15 8.36 3.75
CA ALA A 167 -9.66 7.30 2.87
C ALA A 167 -11.02 6.79 3.38
N ILE A 168 -11.92 6.43 2.47
CA ILE A 168 -13.28 6.00 2.79
C ILE A 168 -13.70 4.77 1.98
N THR A 169 -14.55 3.91 2.56
CA THR A 169 -15.32 2.91 1.80
C THR A 169 -16.69 2.71 2.42
N LEU A 170 -17.56 1.98 1.71
CA LEU A 170 -18.91 1.66 2.17
C LEU A 170 -19.21 0.17 2.04
N ASP A 171 -19.79 -0.41 3.10
CA ASP A 171 -20.37 -1.76 3.01
C ASP A 171 -21.77 -1.75 2.39
N ASN A 172 -22.38 -2.93 2.27
CA ASN A 172 -23.72 -3.08 1.69
C ASN A 172 -24.86 -2.78 2.68
N ASP A 173 -24.55 -2.56 3.95
CA ASP A 173 -25.52 -2.29 5.03
C ASP A 173 -25.64 -0.78 5.31
N GLY A 174 -25.11 0.05 4.42
CA GLY A 174 -25.15 1.50 4.51
C GLY A 174 -24.23 2.07 5.59
N ASN A 175 -23.15 1.37 5.94
CA ASN A 175 -22.13 1.90 6.82
C ASN A 175 -20.98 2.50 5.99
N LEU A 176 -20.54 3.68 6.43
CA LEU A 176 -19.38 4.39 5.94
C LEU A 176 -18.22 4.12 6.90
N TYR A 177 -17.06 3.73 6.36
CA TYR A 177 -15.84 3.55 7.13
C TYR A 177 -14.82 4.61 6.74
N VAL A 178 -14.16 5.19 7.74
CA VAL A 178 -13.23 6.31 7.57
C VAL A 178 -11.93 6.01 8.32
N ASN A 179 -10.80 6.11 7.63
CA ASN A 179 -9.48 6.09 8.27
C ASN A 179 -9.28 7.36 9.11
N ILE A 180 -8.86 7.20 10.37
CA ILE A 180 -8.36 8.31 11.19
C ILE A 180 -6.90 8.00 11.54
N GLY A 181 -5.99 8.49 10.71
CA GLY A 181 -4.55 8.27 10.86
C GLY A 181 -3.98 8.91 12.13
N ALA A 182 -2.96 8.28 12.69
CA ALA A 182 -2.25 8.79 13.86
C ALA A 182 -1.47 10.07 13.54
N TYR A 183 -1.35 10.97 14.51
CA TYR A 183 -0.52 12.17 14.39
C TYR A 183 0.88 11.97 15.01
N SER A 184 1.42 10.77 14.86
CA SER A 184 2.73 10.36 15.37
C SER A 184 3.22 9.13 14.62
N ASN A 185 4.54 8.99 14.57
CA ASN A 185 5.20 7.81 14.03
C ASN A 185 5.02 6.55 14.92
N SER A 186 5.33 6.63 16.22
CA SER A 186 5.32 5.48 17.15
C SER A 186 4.72 5.79 18.54
N CYS A 187 3.95 6.88 18.67
CA CYS A 187 3.39 7.37 19.94
C CYS A 187 4.44 7.56 21.04
N GLN A 188 5.54 8.22 20.69
CA GLN A 188 6.61 8.58 21.61
C GLN A 188 6.25 9.82 22.42
N GLU A 189 6.90 10.03 23.57
CA GLU A 189 6.80 11.30 24.31
C GLU A 189 7.27 12.50 23.46
N GLN A 190 8.38 12.32 22.74
CA GLN A 190 8.88 13.24 21.72
C GLN A 190 8.98 12.48 20.40
N ASP A 191 8.05 12.74 19.49
CA ASP A 191 7.93 12.00 18.23
C ASP A 191 9.21 12.10 17.39
N ARG A 192 9.65 10.95 16.84
CA ARG A 192 10.85 10.81 16.00
C ARG A 192 12.15 11.30 16.63
N LYS A 193 12.22 11.37 17.97
CA LYS A 193 13.46 11.70 18.70
C LYS A 193 14.17 10.43 19.15
N LYS A 194 15.45 10.29 18.78
CA LYS A 194 16.31 9.20 19.25
C LYS A 194 16.32 9.15 20.79
N GLY A 195 16.10 7.97 21.34
CA GLY A 195 16.03 7.73 22.79
C GLY A 195 14.73 8.20 23.48
N SER A 196 13.76 8.76 22.76
CA SER A 196 12.46 9.06 23.36
C SER A 196 11.67 7.77 23.59
N PRO A 197 11.18 7.52 24.83
CA PRO A 197 10.36 6.35 25.11
C PRO A 197 8.97 6.47 24.47
N GLY A 198 8.33 5.33 24.30
CA GLY A 198 6.93 5.20 23.94
C GLY A 198 6.01 5.53 25.13
N GLN A 199 4.85 6.11 24.86
CA GLN A 199 3.88 6.44 25.90
C GLN A 199 3.05 5.21 26.26
N LYS A 200 3.19 4.70 27.49
CA LYS A 200 2.31 3.63 28.00
C LYS A 200 0.86 4.13 28.01
N GLY A 201 -0.06 3.34 27.45
CA GLY A 201 -1.45 3.79 27.29
C GLY A 201 -1.56 4.93 26.28
N CYS A 202 -0.90 4.77 25.12
CA CYS A 202 -0.83 5.76 24.05
C CYS A 202 -2.14 6.54 23.87
N PRO A 203 -2.17 7.84 24.19
CA PRO A 203 -3.40 8.64 24.18
C PRO A 203 -3.96 8.86 22.78
N ILE A 204 -3.15 8.62 21.74
CA ILE A 204 -3.58 8.72 20.35
C ILE A 204 -4.68 7.69 20.05
N LEU A 205 -4.59 6.48 20.62
CA LEU A 205 -5.55 5.39 20.35
C LEU A 205 -6.99 5.71 20.80
N ASP A 206 -7.17 6.72 21.66
CA ASP A 206 -8.48 7.21 22.07
C ASP A 206 -9.22 7.94 20.93
N SER A 207 -8.49 8.49 19.95
CA SER A 207 -9.03 9.41 18.94
C SER A 207 -8.44 9.27 17.52
N ALA A 208 -7.47 8.37 17.31
CA ALA A 208 -6.83 8.13 16.02
C ALA A 208 -6.09 6.79 16.03
N GLY A 209 -5.42 6.47 14.92
CA GLY A 209 -4.74 5.18 14.75
C GLY A 209 -5.73 4.04 14.56
N GLY A 210 -6.73 4.23 13.70
CA GLY A 210 -7.80 3.26 13.52
C GLY A 210 -8.83 3.64 12.46
N ILE A 211 -9.95 2.94 12.49
CA ILE A 211 -11.05 3.07 11.54
C ILE A 211 -12.33 3.40 12.31
N TRP A 212 -13.06 4.39 11.86
CA TRP A 212 -14.36 4.78 12.43
C TRP A 212 -15.49 4.46 11.47
N GLN A 213 -16.59 3.94 12.03
CA GLN A 213 -17.80 3.58 11.32
C GLN A 213 -18.90 4.61 11.60
N PHE A 214 -19.58 5.05 10.54
CA PHE A 214 -20.72 5.96 10.54
C PHE A 214 -21.84 5.37 9.68
N LYS A 215 -23.04 5.96 9.74
CA LYS A 215 -24.12 5.63 8.79
C LYS A 215 -24.04 6.55 7.56
N ALA A 216 -24.06 5.97 6.36
CA ALA A 216 -23.94 6.72 5.10
C ALA A 216 -25.23 7.47 4.70
N ASP A 217 -26.35 7.18 5.36
CA ASP A 217 -27.66 7.79 5.18
C ASP A 217 -28.05 8.78 6.28
N LYS A 218 -27.23 8.91 7.32
CA LYS A 218 -27.41 9.89 8.40
C LYS A 218 -26.56 11.13 8.12
N LEU A 219 -27.22 12.26 7.94
CA LEU A 219 -26.56 13.55 7.72
C LEU A 219 -26.01 14.13 9.03
N ASN A 220 -24.99 14.97 8.91
CA ASN A 220 -24.44 15.82 9.98
C ASN A 220 -24.04 15.07 11.25
N GLN A 221 -23.49 13.86 11.14
CA GLN A 221 -22.86 13.18 12.27
C GLN A 221 -21.59 13.94 12.65
N HIS A 222 -21.35 14.11 13.94
CA HIS A 222 -20.06 14.58 14.43
C HIS A 222 -19.10 13.40 14.59
N TYR A 223 -17.79 13.64 14.54
CA TYR A 223 -16.77 12.61 14.72
C TYR A 223 -17.01 11.74 15.98
N GLY A 224 -17.41 12.37 17.09
CA GLY A 224 -17.74 11.69 18.34
C GLY A 224 -18.96 10.76 18.30
N ASP A 225 -19.81 10.85 17.27
CA ASP A 225 -20.92 9.92 17.04
C ASP A 225 -20.46 8.61 16.39
N GLY A 226 -19.24 8.59 15.83
CA GLY A 226 -18.68 7.45 15.13
C GLY A 226 -18.31 6.32 16.07
N VAL A 227 -18.53 5.09 15.63
CA VAL A 227 -18.09 3.90 16.36
C VAL A 227 -16.66 3.59 15.94
N ARG A 228 -15.71 3.53 16.88
CA ARG A 228 -14.37 3.00 16.61
C ARG A 228 -14.50 1.53 16.20
N TYR A 229 -14.36 1.28 14.90
CA TYR A 229 -14.54 -0.03 14.30
C TYR A 229 -13.31 -0.90 14.51
N ALA A 230 -12.12 -0.32 14.38
CA ALA A 230 -10.85 -0.98 14.68
C ALA A 230 -9.82 0.04 15.18
N THR A 231 -8.81 -0.44 15.89
CA THR A 231 -7.72 0.36 16.43
C THR A 231 -6.36 -0.30 16.14
N GLY A 232 -5.28 0.38 16.52
CA GLY A 232 -3.92 -0.11 16.35
C GLY A 232 -3.45 -0.14 14.90
N LEU A 233 -3.98 0.73 14.05
CA LEU A 233 -3.59 0.92 12.66
C LEU A 233 -2.98 2.32 12.52
N ARG A 234 -1.66 2.44 12.29
CA ARG A 234 -0.99 3.76 12.24
C ARG A 234 -1.66 4.71 11.24
N ASN A 235 -1.81 4.26 10.01
CA ASN A 235 -2.48 4.99 8.94
C ASN A 235 -2.95 3.99 7.87
N VAL A 236 -4.16 4.17 7.36
CA VAL A 236 -4.74 3.35 6.29
C VAL A 236 -5.15 4.25 5.14
N VAL A 237 -4.58 4.00 3.96
CA VAL A 237 -4.97 4.70 2.72
C VAL A 237 -5.57 3.72 1.71
N GLY A 238 -4.92 2.58 1.47
CA GLY A 238 -5.55 1.47 0.73
C GLY A 238 -6.68 0.83 1.55
N PHE A 239 -7.91 0.94 1.07
CA PHE A 239 -9.12 0.64 1.85
C PHE A 239 -10.23 0.13 0.91
N ASP A 240 -10.73 -1.10 1.08
CA ASP A 240 -11.83 -1.62 0.25
C ASP A 240 -12.67 -2.70 0.96
N TRP A 241 -13.91 -2.85 0.52
CA TRP A 241 -14.84 -3.86 1.04
C TRP A 241 -14.88 -5.10 0.15
N ASN A 242 -14.40 -6.23 0.68
CA ASN A 242 -14.46 -7.50 -0.03
C ASN A 242 -15.91 -8.02 -0.04
N GLN A 243 -16.47 -8.14 -1.24
CA GLN A 243 -17.86 -8.56 -1.42
C GLN A 243 -18.06 -10.08 -1.27
N GLN A 244 -17.01 -10.89 -1.41
CA GLN A 244 -17.13 -12.35 -1.33
C GLN A 244 -17.36 -12.85 0.09
N ASN A 245 -16.71 -12.22 1.07
CA ASN A 245 -16.86 -12.58 2.49
C ASN A 245 -17.51 -11.47 3.33
N ASN A 246 -17.96 -10.39 2.69
CA ASN A 246 -18.58 -9.24 3.33
C ASN A 246 -17.72 -8.68 4.49
N GLN A 247 -16.45 -8.41 4.20
CA GLN A 247 -15.48 -7.97 5.20
C GLN A 247 -14.64 -6.82 4.70
N LEU A 248 -14.27 -5.94 5.63
CA LEU A 248 -13.36 -4.84 5.37
C LEU A 248 -11.91 -5.34 5.26
N TYR A 249 -11.21 -4.95 4.20
CA TYR A 249 -9.76 -5.11 4.08
C TYR A 249 -9.08 -3.77 4.01
N VAL A 250 -7.92 -3.68 4.67
CA VAL A 250 -7.13 -2.45 4.74
C VAL A 250 -5.66 -2.71 4.55
N MET A 251 -4.98 -1.72 4.01
CA MET A 251 -3.53 -1.66 3.89
C MET A 251 -2.98 -0.64 4.89
N GLN A 252 -2.31 -1.14 5.93
CA GLN A 252 -1.66 -0.31 6.93
C GLN A 252 -0.28 0.15 6.43
N HIS A 253 0.00 1.44 6.65
CA HIS A 253 1.34 2.00 6.57
C HIS A 253 2.12 1.72 7.86
N GLY A 254 3.27 1.07 7.77
CA GLY A 254 4.20 0.78 8.86
C GLY A 254 4.78 2.05 9.51
N ARG A 255 5.52 1.88 10.60
CA ARG A 255 6.29 2.98 11.21
C ARG A 255 7.54 3.27 10.36
N ASP A 256 8.13 4.45 10.52
CA ASP A 256 9.29 4.86 9.72
C ASP A 256 10.64 4.49 10.42
N GLN A 257 11.76 5.11 10.08
CA GLN A 257 13.01 5.33 10.81
C GLN A 257 13.44 4.33 11.91
N LEU A 258 13.46 3.01 11.67
CA LEU A 258 13.96 2.05 12.66
C LEU A 258 15.46 2.21 12.90
N HIS A 259 16.26 2.28 11.82
CA HIS A 259 17.70 2.48 11.93
C HIS A 259 18.07 3.86 12.48
N ASP A 260 17.41 4.94 12.06
CA ASP A 260 17.78 6.28 12.52
C ASP A 260 17.58 6.45 14.03
N LEU A 261 16.51 5.86 14.57
CA LEU A 261 16.19 5.94 16.00
C LEU A 261 16.93 4.88 16.82
N PHE A 262 17.19 3.70 16.24
CA PHE A 262 17.80 2.56 16.92
C PHE A 262 18.92 1.92 16.08
N PRO A 263 20.01 2.67 15.77
CA PRO A 263 21.05 2.20 14.86
C PRO A 263 21.88 1.04 15.42
N ASP A 264 21.88 0.87 16.74
CA ASP A 264 22.55 -0.24 17.42
C ASP A 264 21.74 -1.56 17.34
N MET A 265 20.49 -1.48 16.88
CA MET A 265 19.52 -2.57 16.92
C MET A 265 19.07 -2.99 15.51
N TYR A 266 18.96 -2.02 14.59
CA TYR A 266 18.56 -2.25 13.20
C TYR A 266 19.63 -1.74 12.25
N THR A 267 19.94 -2.52 11.23
CA THR A 267 20.76 -2.08 10.09
C THR A 267 19.96 -1.21 9.12
N THR A 268 20.65 -0.51 8.21
CA THR A 268 20.00 0.26 7.12
C THR A 268 19.12 -0.64 6.25
N LYS A 269 19.60 -1.85 5.91
CA LYS A 269 18.84 -2.84 5.14
C LYS A 269 17.57 -3.28 5.84
N GLN A 270 17.65 -3.65 7.13
CA GLN A 270 16.47 -4.00 7.92
C GLN A 270 15.49 -2.83 7.97
N SER A 271 15.97 -1.62 8.26
CA SER A 271 15.10 -0.43 8.29
C SER A 271 14.50 -0.09 6.93
N ALA A 272 15.07 -0.54 5.82
CA ALA A 272 14.52 -0.33 4.48
C ALA A 272 13.42 -1.33 4.12
N ILE A 273 13.23 -2.41 4.88
CA ILE A 273 12.19 -3.42 4.63
C ILE A 273 11.31 -3.71 5.85
N LEU A 274 11.63 -3.16 7.01
CA LEU A 274 10.85 -3.26 8.24
C LEU A 274 10.39 -1.88 8.71
N PRO A 275 9.24 -1.82 9.39
CA PRO A 275 8.24 -2.88 9.51
C PRO A 275 7.54 -3.24 8.21
N ALA A 276 6.87 -4.39 8.17
CA ALA A 276 6.03 -4.76 7.04
C ALA A 276 4.91 -3.73 6.79
N GLU A 277 4.61 -3.47 5.52
CA GLU A 277 3.30 -2.94 5.13
C GLU A 277 2.30 -4.10 5.17
N CYS A 278 1.17 -3.93 5.84
CA CYS A 278 0.32 -5.07 6.20
C CYS A 278 -1.09 -4.95 5.62
N MET A 279 -1.57 -6.04 5.01
CA MET A 279 -3.00 -6.22 4.74
C MET A 279 -3.67 -6.86 5.95
N TYR A 280 -4.76 -6.25 6.44
CA TYR A 280 -5.59 -6.83 7.49
C TYR A 280 -7.02 -7.04 7.00
N ALA A 281 -7.61 -8.18 7.37
CA ALA A 281 -9.05 -8.42 7.26
C ALA A 281 -9.71 -8.02 8.57
N ILE A 282 -10.44 -6.91 8.59
CA ILE A 282 -10.90 -6.24 9.81
C ILE A 282 -12.34 -6.61 10.15
N LYS A 283 -12.57 -6.88 11.44
CA LYS A 283 -13.87 -6.97 12.08
C LYS A 283 -14.01 -5.89 13.15
N LYS A 284 -15.25 -5.61 13.52
CA LYS A 284 -15.56 -4.68 14.59
C LYS A 284 -14.88 -5.11 15.90
N GLY A 285 -14.12 -4.21 16.51
CA GLY A 285 -13.40 -4.42 17.76
C GLY A 285 -11.95 -4.88 17.59
N ASP A 286 -11.50 -5.14 16.36
CA ASP A 286 -10.13 -5.61 16.13
C ASP A 286 -9.08 -4.55 16.50
N ASN A 287 -7.92 -5.03 16.94
CA ASN A 287 -6.74 -4.24 17.24
C ASN A 287 -5.55 -4.80 16.46
N ALA A 288 -4.94 -4.00 15.58
CA ALA A 288 -3.78 -4.39 14.77
C ALA A 288 -2.41 -4.11 15.43
N GLY A 289 -2.41 -3.55 16.65
CA GLY A 289 -1.26 -3.56 17.56
C GLY A 289 -0.32 -2.35 17.52
N TRP A 290 -0.40 -1.45 16.53
CA TRP A 290 0.28 -0.16 16.63
C TRP A 290 -0.24 0.61 17.87
N PRO A 291 0.60 1.36 18.61
CA PRO A 291 2.02 1.61 18.39
C PRO A 291 2.95 0.64 19.11
N TYR A 292 2.43 -0.42 19.74
CA TYR A 292 3.21 -1.24 20.66
C TYR A 292 4.00 -2.34 19.97
N MET A 293 3.57 -2.77 18.79
CA MET A 293 4.24 -3.81 18.02
C MET A 293 4.28 -3.47 16.54
N TYR A 294 5.10 -4.19 15.81
CA TYR A 294 5.08 -4.22 14.35
C TYR A 294 5.24 -5.65 13.84
N TYR A 295 4.74 -5.93 12.64
CA TYR A 295 4.92 -7.24 12.03
C TYR A 295 6.24 -7.27 11.25
N ASP A 296 7.04 -8.31 11.51
CA ASP A 296 8.25 -8.63 10.79
C ASP A 296 7.96 -9.81 9.86
N GLN A 297 7.94 -9.54 8.56
CA GLN A 297 7.64 -10.53 7.53
C GLN A 297 8.76 -11.55 7.31
N GLU A 298 10.00 -11.25 7.70
CA GLU A 298 11.11 -12.19 7.59
C GLU A 298 11.09 -13.19 8.76
N GLN A 299 10.72 -12.70 9.95
CA GLN A 299 10.57 -13.54 11.13
C GLN A 299 9.19 -14.22 11.22
N HIS A 300 8.22 -13.75 10.45
CA HIS A 300 6.79 -14.09 10.56
C HIS A 300 6.25 -13.90 11.99
N LYS A 301 6.62 -12.76 12.60
CA LYS A 301 6.35 -12.49 14.02
C LYS A 301 5.90 -11.06 14.27
N LYS A 302 5.11 -10.92 15.32
CA LYS A 302 4.77 -9.63 15.94
C LYS A 302 5.88 -9.23 16.90
N ILE A 303 6.70 -8.26 16.53
CA ILE A 303 7.84 -7.79 17.32
C ILE A 303 7.42 -6.58 18.15
N LEU A 304 7.78 -6.59 19.44
CA LEU A 304 7.56 -5.46 20.34
C LEU A 304 8.38 -4.26 19.82
N MET A 305 7.76 -3.08 19.77
CA MET A 305 8.42 -1.87 19.31
C MET A 305 9.55 -1.46 20.28
N PRO A 306 10.71 -0.99 19.76
CA PRO A 306 11.86 -0.61 20.60
C PRO A 306 11.53 0.45 21.65
N GLU A 307 10.68 1.42 21.30
CA GLU A 307 10.19 2.49 22.17
C GLU A 307 9.49 1.96 23.44
N TYR A 308 9.03 0.71 23.40
CA TYR A 308 8.30 0.02 24.47
C TYR A 308 9.11 -1.14 25.08
N GLY A 309 10.44 -1.16 24.85
CA GLY A 309 11.35 -2.17 25.39
C GLY A 309 11.48 -3.43 24.54
N GLY A 310 11.23 -3.32 23.23
CA GLY A 310 11.62 -4.30 22.24
C GLY A 310 13.11 -4.26 21.91
N ASP A 311 13.64 -5.35 21.36
CA ASP A 311 15.05 -5.54 21.02
C ASP A 311 15.26 -6.06 19.57
N GLY A 312 14.22 -5.95 18.73
CA GLY A 312 14.17 -6.51 17.37
C GLY A 312 13.85 -8.01 17.29
N LYS A 313 13.71 -8.70 18.43
CA LYS A 313 13.43 -10.15 18.50
C LYS A 313 12.30 -10.50 19.45
N LYS A 314 12.15 -9.72 20.53
CA LYS A 314 11.14 -9.89 21.56
C LYS A 314 9.75 -9.73 20.96
N GLU A 315 8.95 -10.77 21.08
CA GLU A 315 7.59 -10.77 20.57
C GLU A 315 6.67 -9.87 21.41
N GLY A 316 5.65 -9.31 20.76
CA GLY A 316 4.63 -8.44 21.35
C GLY A 316 3.25 -8.70 20.75
N GLY A 317 2.31 -7.78 20.96
CA GLY A 317 0.98 -7.86 20.33
C GLY A 317 0.05 -8.94 20.88
N GLN A 318 0.16 -9.26 22.18
CA GLN A 318 -0.88 -10.08 22.83
C GLN A 318 -2.25 -9.41 22.68
N GLY A 319 -3.24 -10.18 22.22
CA GLY A 319 -4.60 -9.67 21.98
C GLY A 319 -4.76 -8.83 20.71
N THR A 320 -3.76 -8.78 19.83
CA THR A 320 -3.86 -8.12 18.51
C THR A 320 -4.01 -9.16 17.41
N ILE A 321 -4.65 -8.77 16.30
CA ILE A 321 -4.78 -9.63 15.12
C ILE A 321 -3.44 -9.72 14.36
N ASP A 322 -3.30 -10.77 13.55
CA ASP A 322 -2.19 -10.92 12.60
C ASP A 322 -2.61 -10.41 11.21
N PRO A 323 -1.67 -9.90 10.40
CA PRO A 323 -1.97 -9.54 9.02
C PRO A 323 -2.28 -10.79 8.20
N VAL A 324 -3.17 -10.64 7.23
CA VAL A 324 -3.51 -11.71 6.28
C VAL A 324 -2.49 -11.79 5.12
N VAL A 325 -1.79 -10.69 4.85
CA VAL A 325 -0.65 -10.60 3.92
C VAL A 325 0.31 -9.53 4.44
N ALA A 326 1.61 -9.75 4.31
CA ALA A 326 2.65 -8.78 4.65
C ALA A 326 3.56 -8.51 3.46
N PHE A 327 3.95 -7.25 3.29
CA PHE A 327 4.83 -6.76 2.24
C PHE A 327 6.05 -6.09 2.86
N PRO A 328 7.17 -5.96 2.12
CA PRO A 328 8.29 -5.15 2.57
C PRO A 328 7.86 -3.74 2.97
N GLY A 329 8.54 -3.19 3.97
CA GLY A 329 8.26 -1.87 4.53
C GLY A 329 8.45 -0.71 3.55
N HIS A 330 7.80 0.39 3.90
CA HIS A 330 7.90 1.71 3.25
C HIS A 330 7.39 1.77 1.82
N LEU A 331 6.73 0.73 1.30
CA LEU A 331 6.18 0.75 -0.06
C LEU A 331 4.95 1.67 -0.20
N ALA A 332 4.37 2.12 0.93
CA ALA A 332 3.28 3.09 1.00
C ALA A 332 2.02 2.66 0.20
N PRO A 333 1.25 1.67 0.68
CA PRO A 333 0.06 1.17 -0.02
C PRO A 333 -1.09 2.18 0.04
N ASN A 334 -1.34 2.88 -1.07
CA ASN A 334 -2.32 3.96 -1.16
C ASN A 334 -3.65 3.55 -1.82
N GLY A 335 -3.70 2.40 -2.49
CA GLY A 335 -4.91 1.92 -3.14
C GLY A 335 -5.08 0.43 -2.91
N LEU A 336 -6.34 0.02 -2.75
CA LEU A 336 -6.76 -1.39 -2.67
C LEU A 336 -8.04 -1.53 -3.49
N LEU A 337 -8.12 -2.55 -4.33
CA LEU A 337 -9.30 -2.84 -5.14
C LEU A 337 -9.47 -4.35 -5.28
N PHE A 338 -10.63 -4.89 -4.90
CA PHE A 338 -11.02 -6.25 -5.27
C PHE A 338 -11.57 -6.29 -6.70
N TYR A 339 -10.88 -6.98 -7.60
CA TYR A 339 -11.25 -7.04 -9.01
C TYR A 339 -12.34 -8.08 -9.26
N THR A 340 -13.44 -7.69 -9.90
CA THR A 340 -14.59 -8.54 -10.21
C THR A 340 -14.92 -8.59 -11.70
N GLY A 341 -14.20 -7.81 -12.51
CA GLY A 341 -14.36 -7.73 -13.95
C GLY A 341 -14.02 -9.04 -14.67
N ASN A 342 -14.42 -9.13 -15.94
CA ASN A 342 -14.19 -10.32 -16.78
C ASN A 342 -13.23 -10.04 -17.95
N GLN A 343 -12.63 -8.84 -18.02
CA GLN A 343 -11.70 -8.51 -19.09
C GLN A 343 -10.36 -9.18 -18.88
N PHE A 344 -9.89 -9.24 -17.63
CA PHE A 344 -8.60 -9.83 -17.30
C PHE A 344 -8.70 -11.37 -17.22
N PRO A 345 -7.58 -12.10 -17.37
CA PRO A 345 -7.55 -13.54 -17.17
C PRO A 345 -8.16 -13.98 -15.82
N GLU A 346 -8.76 -15.17 -15.80
CA GLU A 346 -9.50 -15.69 -14.63
C GLU A 346 -8.69 -15.65 -13.32
N LYS A 347 -7.35 -15.80 -13.39
CA LYS A 347 -6.49 -15.73 -12.21
C LYS A 347 -6.59 -14.41 -11.42
N TYR A 348 -6.98 -13.31 -12.09
CA TYR A 348 -7.14 -12.00 -11.46
C TYR A 348 -8.50 -11.81 -10.80
N LYS A 349 -9.48 -12.63 -11.18
CA LYS A 349 -10.85 -12.48 -10.74
C LYS A 349 -10.97 -12.77 -9.25
N ASN A 350 -11.64 -11.87 -8.56
CA ASN A 350 -11.81 -11.82 -7.11
C ASN A 350 -10.52 -11.64 -6.28
N GLY A 351 -9.36 -11.46 -6.93
CA GLY A 351 -8.14 -11.06 -6.24
C GLY A 351 -8.08 -9.57 -5.98
N ALA A 352 -7.02 -9.13 -5.30
CA ALA A 352 -6.82 -7.75 -4.91
C ALA A 352 -5.68 -7.11 -5.71
N PHE A 353 -5.92 -5.93 -6.27
CA PHE A 353 -4.87 -5.04 -6.74
C PHE A 353 -4.51 -4.03 -5.64
N ILE A 354 -3.22 -3.78 -5.46
CA ILE A 354 -2.71 -2.85 -4.44
C ILE A 354 -1.73 -1.88 -5.09
N ALA A 355 -1.98 -0.58 -4.96
CA ALA A 355 -1.09 0.47 -5.48
C ALA A 355 -0.09 0.88 -4.40
N PHE A 356 1.19 0.59 -4.64
CA PHE A 356 2.29 1.01 -3.79
C PHE A 356 2.90 2.31 -4.31
N HIS A 357 2.66 3.37 -3.57
CA HIS A 357 3.00 4.74 -3.91
C HIS A 357 4.50 5.01 -3.94
N GLY A 358 5.27 4.22 -3.20
CA GLY A 358 6.71 4.29 -3.16
C GLY A 358 7.26 4.95 -1.90
N SER A 359 8.48 4.57 -1.56
CA SER A 359 9.09 4.94 -0.29
C SER A 359 9.72 6.33 -0.30
N TRP A 360 9.79 6.92 0.89
CA TRP A 360 10.69 8.02 1.21
C TRP A 360 11.74 7.62 2.27
N ASN A 361 11.37 6.71 3.18
CA ASN A 361 12.16 6.31 4.34
C ASN A 361 12.91 4.97 4.12
N ARG A 362 13.82 4.93 3.14
CA ARG A 362 14.72 3.77 2.93
C ARG A 362 16.20 4.14 2.87
N ALA A 363 16.54 5.44 2.89
CA ALA A 363 17.92 5.88 2.78
C ALA A 363 18.80 5.31 3.92
N PRO A 364 20.07 4.94 3.64
CA PRO A 364 20.81 5.09 2.38
C PRO A 364 20.50 4.01 1.32
N GLU A 365 19.64 3.03 1.60
CA GLU A 365 19.22 2.06 0.58
C GLU A 365 18.40 2.78 -0.52
N PRO A 366 18.43 2.27 -1.77
CA PRO A 366 17.59 2.80 -2.85
C PRO A 366 16.12 2.82 -2.42
N GLN A 367 15.33 3.81 -2.82
CA GLN A 367 13.86 3.76 -2.62
C GLN A 367 13.22 2.64 -3.46
N ALA A 368 12.03 2.17 -3.09
CA ALA A 368 11.25 1.18 -3.85
C ALA A 368 9.74 1.37 -3.68
N GLY A 369 8.95 0.48 -4.26
CA GLY A 369 7.52 0.64 -4.51
C GLY A 369 7.34 1.20 -5.90
N TYR A 370 6.40 2.12 -6.09
CA TYR A 370 6.09 2.70 -7.40
C TYR A 370 5.52 1.69 -8.39
N PHE A 371 4.74 0.74 -7.89
CA PHE A 371 4.15 -0.31 -8.71
C PHE A 371 2.76 -0.69 -8.17
N VAL A 372 2.01 -1.40 -9.00
CA VAL A 372 0.78 -2.09 -8.59
C VAL A 372 1.08 -3.57 -8.49
N VAL A 373 0.69 -4.21 -7.39
CA VAL A 373 0.75 -5.68 -7.24
C VAL A 373 -0.63 -6.30 -7.40
N PHE A 374 -0.65 -7.59 -7.68
CA PHE A 374 -1.80 -8.45 -7.57
C PHE A 374 -1.60 -9.48 -6.45
N GLN A 375 -2.56 -9.59 -5.55
CA GLN A 375 -2.63 -10.64 -4.53
C GLN A 375 -3.79 -11.59 -4.89
N PRO A 376 -3.54 -12.89 -5.13
CA PRO A 376 -4.59 -13.86 -5.41
C PRO A 376 -5.45 -14.11 -4.17
N PHE A 377 -6.75 -14.26 -4.40
CA PHE A 377 -7.74 -14.62 -3.38
C PHE A 377 -8.58 -15.81 -3.85
N LYS A 378 -9.04 -16.59 -2.87
CA LYS A 378 -10.03 -17.65 -3.02
C LYS A 378 -10.99 -17.60 -1.83
N ASP A 379 -12.29 -17.65 -2.10
CA ASP A 379 -13.34 -17.62 -1.07
C ASP A 379 -13.18 -16.43 -0.09
N GLY A 380 -12.83 -15.26 -0.63
CA GLY A 380 -12.60 -14.04 0.14
C GLY A 380 -11.33 -14.02 0.97
N LYS A 381 -10.40 -14.97 0.83
CA LYS A 381 -9.13 -15.00 1.58
C LYS A 381 -7.91 -15.05 0.65
N PRO A 382 -6.76 -14.47 1.03
CA PRO A 382 -5.51 -14.64 0.28
C PRO A 382 -5.20 -16.12 0.05
N SER A 383 -4.80 -16.48 -1.17
CA SER A 383 -4.66 -17.89 -1.59
C SER A 383 -3.31 -18.25 -2.19
N GLY A 384 -2.32 -17.36 -2.09
CA GLY A 384 -0.98 -17.57 -2.64
C GLY A 384 -0.11 -16.33 -2.53
N GLU A 385 1.06 -16.37 -3.17
CA GLU A 385 1.98 -15.23 -3.23
C GLU A 385 1.43 -14.11 -4.12
N TRP A 386 1.77 -12.87 -3.76
CA TRP A 386 1.51 -11.71 -4.60
C TRP A 386 2.54 -11.61 -5.73
N GLU A 387 2.18 -10.93 -6.81
CA GLU A 387 3.06 -10.64 -7.94
C GLU A 387 3.01 -9.16 -8.30
N VAL A 388 4.10 -8.61 -8.85
CA VAL A 388 4.07 -7.26 -9.40
C VAL A 388 3.25 -7.33 -10.70
N PHE A 389 2.21 -6.51 -10.78
CA PHE A 389 1.31 -6.46 -11.92
C PHE A 389 1.64 -5.32 -12.87
N ALA A 390 1.93 -4.12 -12.35
CA ALA A 390 2.32 -2.99 -13.17
C ALA A 390 3.51 -2.27 -12.54
N ASP A 391 4.59 -2.11 -13.30
CA ASP A 391 5.83 -1.47 -12.85
C ASP A 391 6.28 -0.42 -13.89
N GLY A 392 7.30 0.38 -13.57
CA GLY A 392 7.86 1.40 -14.45
C GLY A 392 7.39 2.83 -14.17
N PHE A 393 6.47 3.03 -13.21
CA PHE A 393 5.96 4.36 -12.86
C PHE A 393 7.07 5.31 -12.42
N ALA A 394 8.08 4.83 -11.70
CA ALA A 394 9.18 5.67 -11.23
C ALA A 394 10.13 6.15 -12.33
N GLY A 395 10.05 5.59 -13.54
CA GLY A 395 11.00 5.84 -14.63
C GLY A 395 12.26 5.00 -14.49
N THR A 396 13.43 5.64 -14.53
CA THR A 396 14.73 4.96 -14.47
C THR A 396 15.07 4.40 -13.09
N ALA A 397 16.03 3.48 -13.03
CA ALA A 397 16.57 2.97 -11.77
C ALA A 397 17.16 4.08 -10.89
N ALA A 398 17.75 5.13 -11.47
CA ALA A 398 18.30 6.27 -10.72
C ALA A 398 17.19 7.16 -10.12
N GLN A 399 16.11 7.38 -10.87
CA GLN A 399 14.92 8.07 -10.36
C GLN A 399 14.26 7.28 -9.23
N THR A 400 14.11 5.97 -9.42
CA THR A 400 13.64 5.04 -8.39
C THR A 400 14.53 5.14 -7.15
N ALA A 401 15.84 4.91 -7.27
CA ALA A 401 16.77 4.89 -6.14
C ALA A 401 16.77 6.20 -5.32
N SER A 402 16.63 7.35 -6.00
CA SER A 402 16.61 8.67 -5.34
C SER A 402 15.24 9.09 -4.80
N GLY A 403 14.17 8.35 -5.12
CA GLY A 403 12.79 8.72 -4.80
C GLY A 403 12.21 9.83 -5.68
N ARG A 404 12.94 10.30 -6.68
CA ARG A 404 12.49 11.28 -7.69
C ARG A 404 11.72 10.58 -8.81
N ALA A 405 10.74 9.77 -8.42
CA ALA A 405 9.89 9.02 -9.32
C ALA A 405 9.12 9.95 -10.27
N GLU A 406 9.01 9.56 -11.54
CA GLU A 406 8.20 10.30 -12.52
C GLU A 406 6.73 10.26 -12.16
N HIS A 407 6.23 9.06 -11.85
CA HIS A 407 4.86 8.79 -11.44
C HIS A 407 4.84 7.93 -10.16
N ARG A 408 3.80 8.13 -9.35
CA ARG A 408 3.58 7.44 -8.08
C ARG A 408 2.13 6.94 -8.02
N PRO A 409 1.89 5.64 -8.24
CA PRO A 409 0.54 5.10 -8.32
C PRO A 409 -0.18 5.27 -6.97
N CYS A 410 -1.44 5.66 -7.01
CA CYS A 410 -2.21 6.00 -5.81
C CYS A 410 -3.58 5.28 -5.76
N GLY A 411 -4.57 5.78 -6.48
CA GLY A 411 -5.93 5.26 -6.50
C GLY A 411 -6.11 4.18 -7.57
N LEU A 412 -7.05 3.26 -7.31
CA LEU A 412 -7.43 2.17 -8.19
C LEU A 412 -8.95 2.17 -8.40
N ALA A 413 -9.41 1.91 -9.62
CA ALA A 413 -10.82 1.66 -9.90
C ALA A 413 -11.01 0.65 -11.04
N GLN A 414 -12.15 -0.04 -11.02
CA GLN A 414 -12.55 -0.92 -12.12
C GLN A 414 -13.55 -0.20 -13.04
N GLY A 415 -13.32 -0.25 -14.35
CA GLY A 415 -14.28 0.21 -15.35
C GLY A 415 -15.43 -0.79 -15.59
N PRO A 416 -16.53 -0.34 -16.20
CA PRO A 416 -17.67 -1.22 -16.51
C PRO A 416 -17.31 -2.33 -17.52
N ASP A 417 -16.29 -2.10 -18.35
CA ASP A 417 -15.74 -3.07 -19.29
C ASP A 417 -14.76 -4.07 -18.65
N GLY A 418 -14.48 -3.95 -17.35
CA GLY A 418 -13.51 -4.74 -16.61
C GLY A 418 -12.06 -4.27 -16.75
N SER A 419 -11.80 -3.09 -17.32
CA SER A 419 -10.46 -2.48 -17.29
C SER A 419 -10.08 -1.97 -15.89
N LEU A 420 -8.78 -1.80 -15.64
CA LEU A 420 -8.26 -1.24 -14.40
C LEU A 420 -7.77 0.19 -14.64
N TYR A 421 -8.19 1.12 -13.79
CA TYR A 421 -7.75 2.51 -13.79
C TYR A 421 -6.80 2.76 -12.63
N ILE A 422 -5.73 3.50 -12.87
CA ILE A 422 -4.71 3.83 -11.88
C ILE A 422 -4.44 5.33 -11.94
N THR A 423 -4.48 6.01 -10.81
CA THR A 423 -4.06 7.41 -10.72
C THR A 423 -2.60 7.54 -10.30
N ASP A 424 -1.96 8.62 -10.72
CA ASP A 424 -0.63 9.04 -10.28
C ASP A 424 -0.70 10.43 -9.65
N ASP A 425 -0.25 10.54 -8.40
CA ASP A 425 -0.36 11.79 -7.65
C ASP A 425 0.75 12.81 -7.93
N ASN A 426 1.78 12.45 -8.71
CA ASN A 426 2.89 13.35 -9.01
C ASN A 426 2.62 14.20 -10.25
N GLN A 427 2.21 13.57 -11.37
CA GLN A 427 1.86 14.27 -12.62
C GLN A 427 0.36 14.46 -12.80
N GLY A 428 -0.48 13.84 -11.97
CA GLY A 428 -1.92 13.84 -12.15
C GLY A 428 -2.35 13.02 -13.35
N THR A 429 -1.66 11.92 -13.60
CA THR A 429 -1.94 11.01 -14.70
C THR A 429 -3.03 10.01 -14.30
N ILE A 430 -3.87 9.63 -15.27
CA ILE A 430 -4.77 8.47 -15.17
C ILE A 430 -4.36 7.47 -16.25
N TYR A 431 -3.98 6.28 -15.81
CA TYR A 431 -3.71 5.14 -16.67
C TYR A 431 -4.96 4.27 -16.76
N LYS A 432 -5.23 3.73 -17.95
CA LYS A 432 -6.20 2.65 -18.17
C LYS A 432 -5.43 1.41 -18.64
N ILE A 433 -5.59 0.31 -17.92
CA ILE A 433 -5.02 -1.00 -18.25
C ILE A 433 -6.14 -1.88 -18.81
N THR A 434 -5.88 -2.42 -19.99
CA THR A 434 -6.77 -3.36 -20.69
C THR A 434 -6.06 -4.67 -20.97
N TYR A 435 -6.83 -5.73 -21.22
CA TYR A 435 -6.30 -7.02 -21.64
C TYR A 435 -6.87 -7.41 -23.01
N LYS A 436 -5.99 -7.82 -23.93
CA LYS A 436 -6.34 -8.42 -25.23
C LYS A 436 -5.72 -9.81 -25.29
N LYS A 437 -6.57 -10.80 -25.59
CA LYS A 437 -6.17 -12.20 -25.74
C LYS A 437 -5.25 -12.42 -26.93
#